data_AF-A0A183NB74-F1
#
_entry.id   AF-A0A183NB74-F1
#
_cell.length_a   1.000
_cell.length_b   1.000
_cell.length_c   1.000
_cell.angle_alpha   90.00
_cell.angle_beta   90.00
_cell.angle_gamma   90.00
#
_symmetry.space_group_name_H-M   'P 1'
#
loop_
_entity.id
_entity.type
_entity.pdbx_description
1 polymer ?
#
loop_
_entity_poly.entity_id
_entity_poly.type
_entity_poly.pdbx_seq_one_letter_code
_entity_poly.pdbx_strand_id
1 'polypeptide(L)' 'MLTSIKVTTNTIKKVQVSINGCLRKILSIHWPDIISNRLLWERINQVPAKEEIRKRRWKWIGHTLRKSSNCITRQVLT' A
#
# COMPACT_ATOMS: atom_id res chain seq x y z
N MET A 1 -3.68 -22.42 3.18
CA MET A 1 -4.85 -21.54 3.24
C MET A 1 -4.46 -20.05 3.26
N LEU A 2 -3.66 -19.55 2.30
CA LEU A 2 -3.38 -18.10 2.20
C LEU A 2 -3.17 -17.68 0.73
N THR A 3 -4.07 -18.11 -0.15
CA THR A 3 -4.23 -17.46 -1.44
C THR A 3 -4.75 -16.06 -1.18
N SER A 4 -3.80 -15.14 -1.00
CA SER A 4 -3.86 -13.75 -1.43
C SER A 4 -5.25 -13.33 -1.87
N ILE A 5 -5.94 -12.53 -1.04
CA ILE A 5 -6.91 -11.58 -1.57
C ILE A 5 -6.21 -10.96 -2.78
N LYS A 6 -6.72 -11.30 -3.97
CA LYS A 6 -6.04 -11.13 -5.26
C LYS A 6 -6.14 -9.65 -5.60
N VAL A 7 -5.42 -8.80 -4.86
CA VAL A 7 -5.32 -7.38 -5.21
C VAL A 7 -4.57 -7.36 -6.52
N THR A 8 -5.29 -7.05 -7.59
CA THR A 8 -4.68 -7.06 -8.92
C THR A 8 -3.56 -6.02 -8.93
N THR A 9 -2.40 -6.40 -9.46
CA THR A 9 -1.26 -5.50 -9.61
C THR A 9 -1.66 -4.25 -10.42
N ASN A 10 -2.66 -4.37 -11.29
CA ASN A 10 -3.27 -3.28 -12.02
C ASN A 10 -3.97 -2.26 -11.11
N THR A 11 -4.82 -2.70 -10.16
CA THR A 11 -5.48 -1.80 -9.20
C THR A 11 -4.45 -1.03 -8.37
N ILE A 12 -3.41 -1.71 -7.87
CA ILE A 12 -2.34 -1.06 -7.08
C ILE A 12 -1.60 -0.01 -7.93
N LYS A 13 -1.29 -0.34 -9.20
CA LYS A 13 -0.65 0.61 -10.13
C LYS A 13 -1.52 1.85 -10.36
N LYS A 14 -2.82 1.68 -10.59
CA LYS A 14 -3.76 2.80 -10.78
C LYS A 14 -3.81 3.73 -9.56
N VAL A 15 -3.89 3.14 -8.37
CA VAL A 15 -3.84 3.90 -7.10
C VAL A 15 -2.53 4.67 -6.99
N GLN A 16 -1.39 4.05 -7.28
CA GLN A 16 -0.08 4.69 -7.21
C GLN A 16 0.06 5.86 -8.19
N VAL A 17 -0.46 5.73 -9.41
CA VAL A 17 -0.48 6.82 -10.40
C VAL A 17 -1.31 8.00 -9.91
N SER A 18 -2.48 7.74 -9.31
CA SER A 18 -3.31 8.79 -8.71
C SER A 18 -2.58 9.51 -7.58
N ILE A 19 -1.93 8.77 -6.68
CA ILE A 19 -1.14 9.34 -5.57
C ILE A 19 -0.01 10.23 -6.12
N ASN A 20 0.74 9.74 -7.11
CA ASN A 20 1.83 10.51 -7.73
C ASN A 20 1.33 11.82 -8.36
N GLY A 21 0.16 11.80 -8.99
CA GLY A 21 -0.46 13.02 -9.55
C GLY A 21 -0.80 14.05 -8.46
N CYS A 22 -1.38 13.61 -7.35
CA CYS A 22 -1.67 14.48 -6.20
C CYS A 22 -0.39 15.06 -5.59
N LEU A 23 0.65 14.23 -5.41
CA LEU A 23 1.93 14.66 -4.84
C LEU A 23 2.61 15.74 -5.68
N ARG A 24 2.60 15.60 -7.01
CA ARG A 24 3.14 16.63 -7.91
C ARG A 24 2.41 17.95 -7.78
N LYS A 25 1.07 17.92 -7.64
CA LYS A 25 0.25 19.13 -7.39
C LYS A 25 0.56 19.77 -6.04
N ILE A 26 0.67 18.98 -4.97
CA ILE A 26 0.98 19.46 -3.61
C ILE A 26 2.36 20.11 -3.56
N LEU A 27 3.35 19.53 -4.25
CA LEU A 27 4.70 20.06 -4.33
C LEU A 27 4.86 21.16 -5.39
N SER A 28 3.76 21.61 -6.01
CA SER A 28 3.73 22.61 -7.08
C SER A 28 4.75 22.34 -8.20
N ILE A 29 5.00 21.06 -8.51
CA ILE A 29 5.90 20.64 -9.59
C ILE A 29 5.11 20.78 -10.89
N HIS A 30 5.43 21.82 -11.65
CA HIS A 30 4.83 22.10 -12.95
C HIS A 30 5.76 21.58 -14.05
N TRP A 31 5.18 21.26 -15.20
CA TRP A 31 5.98 21.08 -16.41
C TRP A 31 6.81 22.37 -16.62
N PRO A 32 8.15 22.33 -16.78
CA PRO A 32 8.98 21.27 -17.35
C PRO A 32 9.78 20.44 -16.33
N ASP A 33 9.47 20.48 -15.03
CA ASP A 33 10.25 19.77 -14.02
C ASP A 33 10.07 18.24 -14.12
N ILE A 34 11.06 17.58 -14.73
CA ILE A 34 11.14 16.12 -14.85
C ILE A 34 11.71 15.54 -13.54
N ILE A 35 10.94 15.63 -12.46
CA ILE A 35 11.23 14.85 -11.25
C ILE A 35 10.82 13.39 -11.48
N SER A 36 11.78 12.48 -11.25
CA SER A 36 11.50 11.04 -11.25
C SER A 36 10.57 10.66 -10.10
N ASN A 37 9.76 9.62 -10.26
CA ASN A 37 8.86 9.17 -9.20
C ASN A 37 9.62 8.73 -7.93
N ARG A 38 10.84 8.22 -8.08
CA ARG A 38 11.68 7.84 -6.94
C ARG A 38 12.10 9.07 -6.13
N LEU A 39 12.61 10.11 -6.80
CA LEU A 39 13.01 11.35 -6.15
C LEU A 39 11.82 12.08 -5.51
N LEU A 40 10.65 12.00 -6.14
CA LEU A 40 9.39 12.49 -5.57
C LEU A 40 9.09 11.84 -4.22
N TRP A 41 9.22 10.51 -4.14
CA TRP A 41 8.96 9.73 -2.91
C TRP A 41 10.02 9.95 -1.83
N GLU A 42 11.29 10.06 -2.21
CA GLU A 42 12.40 10.39 -1.30
C GLU A 42 12.17 11.76 -0.64
N ARG A 43 11.73 12.77 -1.41
CA ARG A 43 11.47 14.12 -0.88
C ARG A 43 10.35 14.19 0.15
N ILE A 44 9.34 13.32 0.03
CA ILE A 44 8.19 13.26 0.95
C ILE A 44 8.31 12.13 1.98
N ASN A 45 9.43 11.39 1.99
CA ASN A 45 9.64 10.19 2.80
C ASN A 45 8.48 9.18 2.74
N GLN A 46 7.80 9.07 1.59
CA GLN A 46 6.70 8.13 1.42
C GLN A 46 7.12 6.81 0.80
N VAL A 47 6.47 5.73 1.25
CA VAL A 47 6.64 4.38 0.75
C VAL A 47 5.60 4.08 -0.34
N PRO A 48 5.93 3.30 -1.38
CA PRO A 48 4.96 2.96 -2.43
C PRO A 48 3.71 2.25 -1.89
N ALA A 49 2.54 2.48 -2.50
CA ALA A 49 1.26 1.92 -2.03
C ALA A 49 1.28 0.40 -1.87
N LYS A 50 2.02 -0.32 -2.72
CA LYS A 50 2.20 -1.78 -2.61
C LYS A 50 2.78 -2.17 -1.24
N GLU A 51 3.78 -1.42 -0.77
CA GLU A 51 4.50 -1.70 0.46
C GLU A 51 3.64 -1.37 1.68
N GLU A 52 2.92 -0.25 1.63
CA GLU A 52 1.93 0.12 2.65
C GLU A 52 0.79 -0.91 2.78
N ILE A 53 0.26 -1.39 1.64
CA ILE A 53 -0.77 -2.45 1.63
C ILE A 53 -0.22 -3.74 2.27
N ARG A 54 1.04 -4.11 1.96
CA ARG A 54 1.71 -5.28 2.54
C ARG A 54 1.85 -5.14 4.05
N LYS A 55 2.34 -4.00 4.52
CA LYS A 55 2.52 -3.70 5.95
C LYS A 55 1.19 -3.77 6.71
N ARG A 56 0.13 -3.15 6.17
CA ARG A 56 -1.21 -3.20 6.77
C ARG A 56 -1.77 -4.63 6.83
N ARG A 57 -1.57 -5.42 5.76
CA ARG A 57 -1.98 -6.83 5.73
C ARG A 57 -1.29 -7.64 6.83
N TRP A 58 0.03 -7.52 6.98
CA TRP A 58 0.75 -8.23 8.04
C TRP A 58 0.33 -7.79 9.44
N LYS A 59 0.10 -6.48 9.65
CA LYS A 59 -0.43 -5.96 10.92
C LYS A 59 -1.81 -6.56 11.24
N TRP A 60 -2.68 -6.69 10.24
CA TRP A 60 -4.00 -7.30 10.38
C TRP A 60 -3.92 -8.80 10.70
N ILE A 61 -3.10 -9.55 9.95
CA ILE A 61 -2.83 -10.98 10.22
C ILE A 61 -2.33 -11.16 11.66
N GLY A 62 -1.34 -10.37 12.09
CA GLY A 62 -0.82 -10.45 13.46
C GLY A 62 -1.84 -10.03 14.53
N HIS A 63 -2.83 -9.19 14.21
CA HIS A 63 -3.93 -8.88 15.12
C HIS A 63 -4.91 -10.07 15.22
N THR A 64 -5.28 -10.65 14.09
CA THR A 64 -6.21 -11.79 14.03
C THR A 64 -5.61 -13.03 14.69
N LEU A 65 -4.31 -13.30 14.52
CA LEU A 65 -3.64 -14.44 15.15
C LEU A 65 -3.53 -14.33 16.68
N ARG A 66 -3.56 -13.11 17.23
CA ARG A 66 -3.59 -12.85 18.68
C ARG A 66 -4.95 -13.11 19.34
N LYS A 67 -6.01 -13.35 18.55
CA LYS A 67 -7.33 -13.75 19.08
C LYS A 67 -7.29 -15.21 19.58
N SER A 68 -8.26 -15.58 20.41
CA SER A 68 -8.39 -16.97 20.89
C SER A 68 -8.58 -17.95 19.74
N SER A 69 -8.20 -19.22 19.93
CA SER A 69 -8.33 -20.27 18.92
C SER A 69 -9.76 -20.54 18.48
N ASN A 70 -10.73 -20.26 19.35
CA ASN A 70 -12.15 -20.41 19.09
C ASN A 70 -12.75 -19.23 18.31
N CYS A 71 -11.98 -18.16 18.09
CA CYS A 71 -12.44 -17.01 17.35
C CYS A 71 -12.55 -17.36 15.86
N ILE A 72 -13.75 -17.24 15.31
CA ILE A 72 -14.08 -17.53 13.90
C ILE A 72 -13.08 -16.84 12.95
N THR A 73 -12.71 -15.59 13.22
CA THR A 73 -11.76 -14.85 12.37
C THR A 73 -10.36 -15.47 12.35
N ARG A 74 -9.92 -16.11 13.44
CA ARG A 74 -8.64 -16.82 13.51
C ARG A 74 -8.74 -18.19 12.85
N GLN A 75 -9.85 -18.90 13.04
CA GLN A 75 -10.11 -20.18 12.39
C GLN A 75 -10.15 -20.07 10.87
N VAL A 76 -10.75 -19.00 10.34
CA VAL A 76 -10.79 -18.71 8.90
C VAL A 76 -9.41 -18.35 8.34
N LEU A 77 -8.48 -17.91 9.20
CA LEU A 77 -7.13 -17.52 8.80
C LEU A 77 -6.13 -18.68 8.81
N THR A 78 -6.33 -19.68 9.67
CA THR A 78 -5.57 -20.95 9.72
C THR A 78 -5.99 -21.89 8.59
#